data_AF-A0A428JM23-F1
#
_entry.id   AF-A0A428JM23-F1
#
_cell.length_a   1.000
_cell.length_b   1.000
_cell.length_c   1.000
_cell.angle_alpha   90.00
_cell.angle_beta   90.00
_cell.angle_gamma   90.00
#
_symmetry.space_group_name_H-M   'P 1'
#
loop_
_entity.id
_entity.type
_entity.pdbx_description
1 polymer ?
#
loop_
_entity_poly.entity_id
_entity_poly.type
_entity_poly.pdbx_seq_one_letter_code
_entity_poly.pdbx_strand_id
1 'polypeptide(L)'
;MVFLVSRMGWSQLAAQFAVEALPATVNQETVTFLRIGVAKYNNAARVGITPQGMYLSTWKIFFLGHPPLYIPWSVFGELRAQTFLWATTYTTHIRTDSGKVAFTFSSERLRMALTAAKSAEKS
;
A
#
# COMPACT_ATOMS: atom_id res chain seq x y z
N MET A 1 6.85 -14.91 -17.15
CA MET A 1 7.73 -14.11 -16.26
C MET A 1 6.95 -12.99 -15.56
N VAL A 2 6.02 -13.32 -14.65
CA VAL A 2 5.31 -12.30 -13.82
C VAL A 2 5.33 -12.68 -12.33
N PHE A 3 5.47 -13.98 -12.03
CA PHE A 3 5.49 -14.54 -10.67
C PHE A 3 6.74 -14.19 -9.81
N LEU A 4 7.92 -13.99 -10.40
CA LEU A 4 9.12 -13.61 -9.65
C LEU A 4 9.16 -12.11 -9.31
N VAL A 5 8.57 -11.30 -10.17
CA VAL A 5 8.62 -9.84 -10.11
C VAL A 5 7.61 -9.28 -9.10
N SER A 6 6.47 -9.94 -8.91
CA SER A 6 5.52 -9.62 -7.84
C SER A 6 6.00 -9.98 -6.46
N ARG A 7 6.88 -10.98 -6.35
CA ARG A 7 7.44 -11.40 -5.07
C ARG A 7 8.30 -10.30 -4.47
N MET A 8 9.18 -9.64 -5.23
CA MET A 8 10.13 -8.67 -4.67
C MET A 8 9.47 -7.50 -3.93
N GLY A 9 8.49 -6.82 -4.53
CA GLY A 9 7.88 -5.64 -3.90
C GLY A 9 7.07 -5.98 -2.64
N TRP A 10 6.21 -6.99 -2.72
CA TRP A 10 5.38 -7.41 -1.57
C TRP A 10 6.20 -8.13 -0.51
N SER A 11 7.09 -9.06 -0.88
CA SER A 11 7.92 -9.78 0.09
C SER A 11 8.86 -8.85 0.83
N GLN A 12 9.36 -7.81 0.17
CA GLN A 12 10.18 -6.78 0.80
C GLN A 12 9.38 -6.00 1.85
N LEU A 13 8.14 -5.63 1.55
CA LEU A 13 7.26 -5.02 2.56
C LEU A 13 6.91 -6.03 3.66
N ALA A 14 6.62 -7.29 3.30
CA ALA A 14 6.29 -8.35 4.26
C ALA A 14 7.42 -8.66 5.24
N ALA A 15 8.67 -8.58 4.80
CA ALA A 15 9.81 -8.82 5.67
C ALA A 15 9.85 -7.87 6.89
N GLN A 16 9.28 -6.67 6.76
CA GLN A 16 9.30 -5.65 7.81
C GLN A 16 7.93 -5.33 8.41
N PHE A 17 6.88 -5.42 7.59
CA PHE A 17 5.54 -4.94 7.92
C PHE A 17 4.49 -6.06 7.95
N ALA A 18 4.87 -7.34 7.80
CA ALA A 18 3.91 -8.43 7.89
C ALA A 18 3.29 -8.49 9.28
N VAL A 19 1.97 -8.65 9.31
CA VAL A 19 1.18 -8.90 10.51
C VAL A 19 0.51 -10.26 10.39
N GLU A 20 0.27 -10.90 11.53
CA GLU A 20 -0.35 -12.23 11.57
C GLU A 20 -1.81 -12.19 11.12
N ALA A 21 -2.54 -11.14 11.50
CA ALA A 21 -3.92 -10.96 11.15
C ALA A 21 -4.29 -9.49 11.02
N LEU A 22 -5.31 -9.23 10.23
CA LEU A 22 -5.95 -7.92 10.17
C LEU A 22 -6.93 -7.79 11.33
N PRO A 23 -6.90 -6.70 12.11
CA PRO A 23 -7.91 -6.44 13.11
C PRO A 23 -9.29 -6.32 12.44
N ALA A 24 -10.28 -7.06 12.96
CA ALA A 24 -11.65 -7.08 12.42
C ALA A 24 -12.35 -5.71 12.48
N THR A 25 -11.82 -4.78 13.27
CA THR A 25 -12.31 -3.41 13.45
C THR A 25 -11.91 -2.47 12.30
N VAL A 26 -10.96 -2.88 11.45
CA VAL A 26 -10.49 -2.03 10.36
C VAL A 26 -11.31 -2.26 9.10
N ASN A 27 -12.08 -1.24 8.73
CA ASN A 27 -12.83 -1.24 7.48
C ASN A 27 -11.87 -1.29 6.29
N GLN A 28 -11.95 -2.38 5.54
CA GLN A 28 -11.15 -2.59 4.34
C GLN A 28 -11.92 -2.17 3.09
N GLU A 29 -11.24 -1.46 2.20
CA GLU A 29 -11.78 -1.11 0.88
C GLU A 29 -10.95 -1.73 -0.22
N THR A 30 -11.62 -2.24 -1.25
CA THR A 30 -10.92 -2.79 -2.42
C THR A 30 -10.44 -1.64 -3.29
N VAL A 31 -9.15 -1.63 -3.61
CA VAL A 31 -8.54 -0.62 -4.46
C VAL A 31 -8.58 -1.11 -5.91
N THR A 32 -9.15 -0.28 -6.79
CA THR A 32 -9.27 -0.60 -8.22
C THR A 32 -7.90 -0.72 -8.88
N PHE A 33 -6.98 0.20 -8.56
CA PHE A 33 -5.62 0.19 -9.06
C PHE A 33 -4.62 0.32 -7.91
N LEU A 34 -3.78 -0.70 -7.76
CA LEU A 34 -2.64 -0.69 -6.85
C LEU A 34 -1.42 -1.27 -7.54
N ARG A 35 -0.27 -0.63 -7.38
CA ARG A 35 1.01 -1.11 -7.85
C ARG A 35 2.05 -0.98 -6.75
N ILE A 36 2.76 -2.06 -6.48
CA ILE A 36 3.86 -2.13 -5.51
C ILE A 36 5.11 -2.55 -6.27
N GLY A 37 6.05 -1.61 -6.38
CA GLY A 37 7.21 -1.69 -7.24
C GLY A 37 6.80 -1.93 -8.70
N VAL A 38 7.02 -3.16 -9.14
CA VAL A 38 6.82 -3.62 -10.51
C VAL A 38 5.54 -4.44 -10.68
N ALA A 39 4.89 -4.85 -9.59
CA ALA A 39 3.67 -5.65 -9.63
C ALA A 39 2.40 -4.85 -9.44
N LYS A 40 1.37 -5.24 -10.20
CA LYS A 40 0.04 -4.62 -10.20
C LYS A 40 -0.95 -5.56 -9.52
N TYR A 41 -1.71 -5.02 -8.58
CA TYR A 41 -2.71 -5.70 -7.75
C TYR A 41 -4.10 -5.09 -7.99
N ASN A 42 -4.47 -4.92 -9.26
CA ASN A 42 -5.72 -4.29 -9.65
C ASN A 42 -6.93 -5.13 -9.22
N ASN A 43 -7.89 -4.51 -8.53
CA ASN A 43 -9.09 -5.14 -7.97
C ASN A 43 -8.82 -6.32 -7.00
N ALA A 44 -7.56 -6.55 -6.62
CA ALA A 44 -7.14 -7.67 -5.79
C ALA A 44 -6.58 -7.22 -4.43
N ALA A 45 -6.23 -5.94 -4.29
CA ALA A 45 -5.74 -5.38 -3.04
C ALA A 45 -6.84 -4.67 -2.25
N ARG A 46 -6.80 -4.84 -0.93
CA ARG A 46 -7.68 -4.23 0.04
C ARG A 46 -6.87 -3.41 1.02
N VAL A 47 -7.27 -2.15 1.22
CA VAL A 47 -6.62 -1.21 2.13
C VAL A 47 -7.52 -0.90 3.31
N GLY A 48 -6.97 -0.99 4.51
CA GLY A 48 -7.60 -0.60 5.76
C GLY A 48 -6.90 0.63 6.32
N ILE A 49 -7.60 1.76 6.40
CA ILE A 49 -7.02 3.04 6.83
C ILE A 49 -7.19 3.20 8.33
N THR A 50 -6.11 3.52 9.04
CA THR A 50 -6.11 3.84 10.48
C THR A 50 -5.35 5.14 10.74
N PRO A 51 -5.55 5.81 11.90
CA PRO A 51 -4.80 7.02 12.24
C PRO A 51 -3.28 6.83 12.28
N GLN A 52 -2.80 5.64 12.65
CA GLN A 52 -1.38 5.33 12.82
C GLN A 52 -0.73 4.80 11.53
N GLY A 53 -1.52 4.19 10.64
CA GLY A 53 -1.00 3.60 9.40
C GLY A 53 -2.06 3.02 8.49
N MET A 54 -1.60 2.22 7.53
CA MET A 54 -2.46 1.51 6.59
C MET A 54 -2.22 0.01 6.70
N TYR A 55 -3.30 -0.73 6.84
CA TYR A 55 -3.34 -2.16 6.60
C TYR A 55 -3.50 -2.44 5.11
N LEU A 56 -2.71 -3.35 4.58
CA LEU A 56 -2.78 -3.76 3.19
C LEU A 56 -2.91 -5.28 3.13
N SER A 57 -3.87 -5.77 2.38
CA SER A 57 -4.14 -7.20 2.25
C SER A 57 -4.66 -7.54 0.87
N THR A 58 -4.65 -8.81 0.52
CA THR A 58 -5.25 -9.31 -0.73
C THR A 58 -6.40 -10.26 -0.41
N TRP A 59 -7.11 -10.73 -1.45
CA TRP A 59 -8.13 -11.77 -1.26
C TRP A 59 -7.52 -13.03 -0.61
N LYS A 60 -8.33 -13.73 0.20
CA LYS A 60 -7.89 -14.93 0.95
C LYS A 60 -7.26 -16.02 0.07
N ILE A 61 -7.69 -16.15 -1.19
CA ILE A 61 -7.09 -17.11 -2.14
C ILE A 61 -5.63 -16.79 -2.51
N PHE A 62 -5.18 -15.55 -2.31
CA PHE A 62 -3.81 -15.10 -2.57
C PHE A 62 -2.95 -15.00 -1.29
N PHE A 63 -3.48 -15.39 -0.12
CA PHE A 63 -2.73 -15.38 1.15
C PHE A 63 -1.50 -16.30 1.13
N LEU A 64 -1.49 -17.34 0.28
CA LEU A 64 -0.32 -18.17 0.01
C LEU A 64 0.77 -17.31 -0.68
N GLY A 65 1.58 -16.64 0.14
CA GLY A 65 2.70 -15.80 -0.28
C GLY A 65 2.50 -14.27 -0.11
N HIS A 66 1.30 -13.82 0.27
CA HIS A 66 1.01 -12.40 0.51
C HIS A 66 0.40 -12.21 1.92
N PRO A 67 1.23 -12.27 2.98
CA PRO A 67 0.75 -11.97 4.32
C PRO A 67 0.19 -10.54 4.37
N PRO A 68 -0.82 -10.28 5.22
CA PRO A 68 -1.30 -8.93 5.41
C PRO A 68 -0.20 -8.06 6.00
N LEU A 69 -0.19 -6.80 5.60
CA LEU A 69 0.85 -5.85 5.92
C LEU A 69 0.26 -4.70 6.73
N TYR A 70 1.01 -4.20 7.70
CA TYR A 70 0.72 -2.97 8.41
C TYR A 70 1.85 -1.96 8.19
N ILE A 71 1.57 -0.91 7.41
CA ILE A 71 2.56 0.07 6.99
C ILE A 71 2.25 1.39 7.72
N PRO A 72 3.09 1.85 8.65
CA PRO A 72 2.87 3.10 9.37
C PRO A 72 3.01 4.30 8.43
N TRP A 73 2.31 5.41 8.70
CA TRP A 73 2.36 6.59 7.81
C TRP A 73 3.75 7.23 7.71
N SER A 74 4.57 7.11 8.76
CA SER A 74 5.92 7.67 8.87
C SER A 74 6.92 7.12 7.84
N VAL A 75 6.71 5.91 7.30
CA VAL A 75 7.61 5.34 6.29
C VAL A 75 7.26 5.75 4.86
N PHE A 76 6.13 6.45 4.65
CA PHE A 76 5.73 6.93 3.34
C PHE A 76 6.46 8.23 2.98
N GLY A 77 7.11 8.21 1.82
CA GLY A 77 7.75 9.37 1.21
C GLY A 77 6.76 10.38 0.62
N GLU A 78 7.28 11.36 -0.09
CA GLU A 78 6.47 12.37 -0.79
C GLU A 78 5.37 11.74 -1.64
N LEU A 79 4.18 12.33 -1.61
CA LEU A 79 3.07 11.92 -2.44
C LEU A 79 3.07 12.75 -3.72
N ARG A 80 3.12 12.09 -4.88
CA ARG A 80 3.06 12.73 -6.18
C ARG A 80 1.79 12.28 -6.90
N ALA A 81 0.93 13.24 -7.23
CA ALA A 81 -0.19 13.00 -8.12
C ALA A 81 0.32 12.98 -9.57
N GLN A 82 -0.12 11.98 -10.33
CA GLN A 82 0.17 11.82 -11.75
C GLN A 82 -1.14 11.58 -12.48
N THR A 83 -1.49 12.49 -13.38
CA THR A 83 -2.65 12.33 -14.26
C THR A 83 -2.16 11.85 -15.61
N PHE A 84 -2.66 10.70 -16.07
CA PHE A 84 -2.37 10.18 -17.40
C PHE A 84 -3.68 9.97 -18.17
N LEU A 85 -3.82 10.70 -19.28
CA LEU A 85 -4.99 10.78 -20.15
C LEU A 85 -6.27 11.28 -19.43
N TRP A 86 -6.87 10.44 -18.58
CA TRP A 86 -8.07 10.72 -17.78
C TRP A 86 -8.04 10.01 -16.41
N ALA A 87 -6.95 9.33 -16.08
CA ALA A 87 -6.79 8.60 -14.81
C ALA A 87 -5.77 9.31 -13.92
N THR A 88 -6.20 9.72 -12.73
CA THR A 88 -5.30 10.22 -11.69
C THR A 88 -4.83 9.06 -10.83
N THR A 89 -3.51 8.94 -10.71
CA THR A 89 -2.85 8.01 -9.80
C THR A 89 -1.92 8.77 -8.87
N TYR A 90 -1.74 8.23 -7.67
CA TYR A 90 -0.91 8.80 -6.65
C TYR A 90 0.25 7.85 -6.41
N THR A 91 1.47 8.34 -6.61
CA THR A 91 2.70 7.59 -6.42
C THR A 91 3.43 8.12 -5.19
N THR A 92 3.86 7.21 -4.33
CA THR A 92 4.73 7.47 -3.18
C THR A 92 5.78 6.35 -3.08
N HIS A 93 6.74 6.51 -2.18
CA HIS A 93 7.76 5.49 -1.92
C HIS A 93 7.68 5.07 -0.45
N ILE A 94 7.58 3.78 -0.19
CA ILE A 94 7.65 3.24 1.17
C ILE A 94 9.12 2.93 1.46
N ARG A 95 9.63 3.50 2.55
CA ARG A 95 10.96 3.18 3.06
C ARG A 95 10.92 1.84 3.76
N THR A 96 11.89 0.99 3.43
CA THR A 96 12.14 -0.31 4.04
C THR A 96 13.61 -0.40 4.43
N ASP A 97 13.97 -1.33 5.30
CA ASP A 97 15.38 -1.52 5.69
C ASP A 97 16.26 -1.91 4.49
N SER A 98 15.70 -2.62 3.52
CA SER A 98 16.39 -3.04 2.29
C SER A 98 16.29 -2.03 1.13
N GLY A 99 15.69 -0.86 1.34
CA GLY A 99 15.63 0.20 0.32
C GLY A 99 14.28 0.92 0.23
N LYS A 100 13.90 1.37 -0.97
CA LYS A 100 12.65 2.09 -1.21
C LYS A 100 11.78 1.30 -2.19
N VAL A 101 10.52 1.07 -1.82
CA VAL A 101 9.54 0.39 -2.67
C VAL A 101 8.56 1.41 -3.22
N ALA A 102 8.39 1.47 -4.54
CA ALA A 102 7.38 2.33 -5.14
C ALA A 102 5.97 1.84 -4.83
N PHE A 103 5.07 2.76 -4.52
CA PHE A 103 3.69 2.47 -4.16
C PHE A 103 2.78 3.43 -4.90
N THR A 104 2.03 2.92 -5.88
CA THR A 104 1.13 3.72 -6.71
C THR A 104 -0.30 3.21 -6.57
N PHE A 105 -1.25 4.12 -6.34
CA PHE A 105 -2.66 3.79 -6.13
C PHE A 105 -3.58 4.83 -6.76
N SER A 106 -4.86 4.51 -6.96
CA SER A 106 -5.87 5.45 -7.47
C SER A 106 -6.95 5.84 -6.45
N SER A 107 -6.88 5.34 -5.21
CA SER A 107 -7.89 5.61 -4.18
C SER A 107 -7.77 7.03 -3.61
N GLU A 108 -8.84 7.80 -3.75
CA GLU A 108 -8.95 9.15 -3.19
C GLU A 108 -8.99 9.12 -1.65
N ARG A 109 -9.67 8.14 -1.06
CA ARG A 109 -9.70 7.94 0.39
C ARG A 109 -8.29 7.74 0.95
N LEU A 110 -7.47 6.94 0.27
CA LEU A 110 -6.10 6.69 0.66
C LEU A 110 -5.22 7.95 0.53
N ARG A 111 -5.44 8.77 -0.51
CA ARG A 111 -4.78 10.07 -0.66
C ARG A 111 -5.09 10.99 0.51
N MET A 112 -6.37 11.14 0.85
CA MET A 112 -6.79 12.00 1.96
C MET A 112 -6.18 11.54 3.28
N ALA A 113 -6.21 10.24 3.56
CA ALA A 113 -5.63 9.67 4.77
C ALA A 113 -4.12 9.92 4.88
N LEU A 114 -3.38 9.66 3.80
CA LEU A 114 -1.94 9.91 3.77
C LEU A 114 -1.61 11.40 3.91
N THR A 115 -2.41 12.27 3.29
CA THR A 115 -2.25 13.72 3.40
C THR A 115 -2.50 14.20 4.83
N ALA A 116 -3.59 13.74 5.45
CA ALA A 116 -3.93 14.06 6.83
C ALA A 116 -2.86 13.59 7.82
N ALA A 117 -2.34 12.37 7.64
CA ALA A 117 -1.26 11.83 8.47
C ALA A 117 0.03 12.68 8.36
N LYS A 118 0.38 13.14 7.16
CA LYS A 118 1.55 14.01 6.96
C LYS A 118 1.38 15.42 7.52
N SER A 119 0.17 15.97 7.48
CA SER A 119 -0.12 17.26 8.10
C SER A 119 -0.02 17.17 9.63
N ALA A 120 -0.43 16.05 10.22
CA ALA A 120 -0.35 15.82 11.66
C ALA A 120 1.09 15.67 12.18
N GLU A 121 2.01 15.13 11.38
CA GLU A 121 3.44 15.00 11.75
C GLU A 121 4.19 16.35 11.75
N LYS A 122 3.62 17.40 11.13
CA LYS A 122 4.25 18.72 11.00
C LYS A 122 3.78 19.75 12.04
N SER A 123 2.83 19.40 12.92
CA SER A 123 2.30 20.30 13.97
C SER A 123 2.97 20.09 15.33
#